data_AF-A0A930KFZ0-F1
#
_entry.id   AF-A0A930KFZ0-F1
#
_cell.length_a   1.000
_cell.length_b   1.000
_cell.length_c   1.000
_cell.angle_alpha   90.00
_cell.angle_beta   90.00
_cell.angle_gamma   90.00
#
_symmetry.space_group_name_H-M   'P 1'
#
loop_
_entity.id
_entity.type
_entity.pdbx_description
1 polymer ?
#
loop_
_entity_poly.entity_id
_entity_poly.type
_entity_poly.pdbx_seq_one_letter_code
_entity_poly.pdbx_strand_id
1 'polypeptide(L)'
;MSSHYKEIDGHSLDSFIHELPFYIGNIIKYAWRAPNKNGIDDTLKLLDYLDMSRFGWVEYDLSDDATRVLSEISSYDFYSNASGLDRVHRRCIASVAEWIMNSDGSSGNDRESEKQMILSVASLQVCLLHN
;
A
#
# COMPACT_ATOMS: atom_id res chain seq x y z
N MET A 1 12.02 13.53 16.76
CA MET A 1 11.86 13.63 15.29
C MET A 1 10.56 12.90 14.97
N SER A 2 9.59 13.58 14.35
CA SER A 2 8.34 12.95 13.93
C SER A 2 8.71 11.88 12.90
N SER A 3 8.57 10.60 13.26
CA SER A 3 8.66 9.53 12.28
C SER A 3 7.56 9.78 11.26
N HIS A 4 7.93 10.15 10.02
CA HIS A 4 6.97 10.38 8.94
C HIS A 4 6.20 9.11 8.57
N TYR A 5 6.67 7.95 9.05
CA TYR A 5 6.01 6.65 8.95
C TYR A 5 5.66 6.21 10.36
N LYS A 6 4.40 6.43 10.75
CA LYS A 6 3.90 5.87 11.99
C LYS A 6 3.86 4.34 11.83
N GLU A 7 4.31 3.62 12.84
CA GLU A 7 4.16 2.17 12.90
C GLU A 7 2.67 1.81 12.93
N ILE A 8 2.28 0.77 12.21
CA ILE A 8 0.91 0.29 12.09
C ILE A 8 0.91 -1.19 12.42
N ASP A 9 0.24 -1.57 13.50
CA ASP A 9 0.08 -2.97 13.91
C ASP A 9 1.40 -3.73 14.17
N GLY A 10 2.45 -3.05 14.65
CA GLY A 10 3.77 -3.67 14.83
C GLY A 10 4.67 -3.60 13.59
N HIS A 11 4.15 -3.10 12.46
CA HIS A 11 4.91 -2.99 11.21
C HIS A 11 5.42 -1.57 10.99
N SER A 12 6.70 -1.47 10.62
CA SER A 12 7.31 -0.24 10.14
C SER A 12 7.51 -0.34 8.63
N LEU A 13 7.15 0.71 7.89
CA LEU A 13 7.38 0.76 6.44
C LEU A 13 8.86 0.54 6.07
N ASP A 14 9.77 1.07 6.88
CA ASP A 14 11.22 0.98 6.63
C ASP A 14 11.75 -0.46 6.71
N SER A 15 11.00 -1.40 7.30
CA SER A 15 11.46 -2.79 7.44
C SER A 15 11.48 -3.58 6.14
N PHE A 16 10.73 -3.16 5.12
CA PHE A 16 10.61 -3.92 3.85
C PHE A 16 10.64 -3.04 2.59
N ILE A 17 10.42 -1.72 2.70
CA ILE A 17 10.31 -0.84 1.52
C ILE A 17 11.56 -0.82 0.63
N HIS A 18 12.73 -1.07 1.20
CA HIS A 18 14.02 -1.04 0.47
C HIS A 18 14.21 -2.22 -0.49
N GLU A 19 13.41 -3.28 -0.35
CA GLU A 19 13.41 -4.44 -1.23
C GLU A 19 12.54 -4.23 -2.46
N LEU A 20 11.67 -3.20 -2.44
CA LEU A 20 10.75 -2.92 -3.53
C LEU A 20 11.42 -2.05 -4.61
N PRO A 21 11.13 -2.32 -5.90
CA PRO A 21 11.47 -1.40 -6.98
C PRO A 21 10.93 0.01 -6.71
N PHE A 22 11.63 1.04 -7.20
CA PHE A 22 11.34 2.44 -6.87
C PHE A 22 9.87 2.83 -7.01
N TYR A 23 9.22 2.48 -8.12
CA TYR A 23 7.80 2.82 -8.34
C TYR A 23 6.87 2.09 -7.36
N ILE A 24 7.14 0.82 -7.06
CA ILE A 24 6.34 -0.01 -6.16
C ILE A 24 6.51 0.44 -4.70
N GLY A 25 7.75 0.68 -4.26
CA GLY A 25 8.04 1.22 -2.93
C GLY A 25 7.35 2.57 -2.71
N ASN A 26 7.25 3.39 -3.78
CA ASN A 26 6.50 4.64 -3.72
C ASN A 26 4.99 4.44 -3.52
N ILE A 27 4.36 3.48 -4.21
CA ILE A 27 2.91 3.20 -4.06
C ILE A 27 2.58 2.94 -2.58
N ILE A 28 3.25 1.97 -1.95
CA ILE A 28 2.98 1.64 -0.55
C ILE A 28 3.38 2.76 0.41
N LYS A 29 4.47 3.49 0.13
CA LYS A 29 4.88 4.66 0.93
C LYS A 29 3.81 5.74 0.96
N TYR A 30 3.21 6.05 -0.18
CA TYR A 30 2.18 7.08 -0.26
C TYR A 30 0.88 6.63 0.40
N ALA A 31 0.51 5.35 0.26
CA ALA A 31 -0.61 4.76 1.00
C ALA A 31 -0.42 4.92 2.52
N TRP A 32 0.75 4.51 3.01
CA TRP A 32 1.10 4.45 4.43
C TRP A 32 1.03 5.79 5.16
N ARG A 33 1.43 6.86 4.46
CA ARG A 33 1.60 8.18 5.07
C ARG A 33 0.40 9.12 4.85
N ALA A 34 -0.54 8.75 3.97
CA ALA A 34 -1.59 9.66 3.52
C ALA A 34 -2.35 10.32 4.69
N PRO A 35 -2.89 9.59 5.70
CA PRO A 35 -3.60 10.25 6.81
C PRO A 35 -2.72 11.09 7.74
N ASN A 36 -1.41 10.87 7.73
CA ASN A 36 -0.49 11.44 8.73
C ASN A 36 0.39 12.56 8.19
N LYS A 37 0.43 12.79 6.86
CA LYS A 37 1.34 13.76 6.24
C LYS A 37 0.66 14.73 5.26
N ASN A 38 0.27 14.27 4.06
CA ASN A 38 -0.27 15.18 3.03
C ASN A 38 -1.69 14.82 2.55
N GLY A 39 -2.38 13.89 3.21
CA GLY A 39 -3.77 13.55 2.90
C GLY A 39 -3.96 13.16 1.43
N ILE A 40 -4.84 13.89 0.76
CA ILE A 40 -5.22 13.68 -0.64
C ILE A 40 -4.01 13.75 -1.59
N ASP A 41 -3.05 14.64 -1.37
CA ASP A 41 -1.89 14.77 -2.26
C ASP A 41 -1.06 13.49 -2.32
N ASP A 42 -1.00 12.74 -1.22
CA ASP A 42 -0.32 11.45 -1.20
C ASP A 42 -1.14 10.38 -1.91
N THR A 43 -2.47 10.41 -1.81
CA THR A 43 -3.33 9.49 -2.59
C THR A 43 -3.23 9.74 -4.10
N LEU A 44 -3.06 10.99 -4.54
CA LEU A 44 -2.86 11.32 -5.95
C LEU A 44 -1.51 10.80 -6.44
N LYS A 45 -0.43 11.02 -5.67
CA LYS A 45 0.89 10.47 -5.99
C LYS A 45 0.88 8.95 -6.05
N LEU A 46 0.17 8.28 -5.13
CA LEU A 46 -0.01 6.82 -5.19
C LEU A 46 -0.56 6.40 -6.56
N LEU A 47 -1.63 7.05 -7.04
CA LEU A 47 -2.25 6.74 -8.33
C LEU A 47 -1.30 7.04 -9.51
N ASP A 48 -0.52 8.12 -9.45
CA ASP A 48 0.49 8.42 -10.47
C ASP A 48 1.53 7.29 -10.55
N TYR A 49 2.04 6.82 -9.40
CA TYR A 49 3.02 5.74 -9.34
C TYR A 49 2.43 4.38 -9.76
N LEU A 50 1.15 4.13 -9.49
CA LEU A 50 0.44 2.95 -9.99
C LEU A 50 0.34 2.97 -11.52
N ASP A 51 0.02 4.11 -12.12
CA ASP A 51 -0.03 4.18 -13.58
C ASP A 51 1.37 3.97 -14.20
N MET A 52 2.41 4.52 -13.57
CA MET A 52 3.80 4.29 -13.99
C MET A 52 4.24 2.82 -13.87
N SER A 53 3.79 2.08 -12.86
CA SER A 53 4.21 0.67 -12.68
C SER A 53 3.77 -0.20 -13.85
N ARG A 54 2.64 0.11 -14.50
CA ARG A 54 2.14 -0.59 -15.70
C ARG A 54 3.11 -0.58 -16.88
N PHE A 55 4.01 0.39 -16.95
CA PHE A 55 4.97 0.53 -18.06
C PHE A 55 6.34 -0.07 -17.76
N GLY A 56 6.59 -0.53 -16.54
CA GLY A 56 7.92 -0.91 -16.07
C GLY A 56 7.92 -2.09 -15.10
N TRP A 57 6.96 -3.00 -15.21
CA TRP A 57 6.95 -4.23 -14.44
C TRP A 57 8.22 -5.05 -14.70
N VAL A 58 8.93 -5.32 -13.62
CA VAL A 58 10.07 -6.23 -13.57
C VAL A 58 9.75 -7.20 -12.45
N GLU A 59 9.99 -8.50 -12.63
CA GLU A 59 9.95 -9.45 -11.50
C GLU A 59 10.96 -8.99 -10.44
N TYR A 60 10.56 -8.94 -9.17
CA TYR A 60 11.42 -8.53 -8.07
C TYR A 60 11.44 -9.62 -7.02
N ASP A 61 12.63 -10.07 -6.69
CA ASP A 61 12.84 -11.11 -5.68
C ASP A 61 12.75 -10.49 -4.29
N LEU A 62 11.59 -10.66 -3.64
CA LEU A 62 11.39 -10.26 -2.25
C LEU A 62 12.10 -11.24 -1.32
N SER A 63 12.70 -10.75 -0.25
CA SER A 63 13.18 -11.65 0.81
C SER A 63 12.01 -12.39 1.48
N ASP A 64 12.32 -13.50 2.14
CA ASP A 64 11.36 -14.22 2.98
C ASP A 64 10.73 -13.30 4.04
N ASP A 65 11.48 -12.32 4.55
CA ASP A 65 10.98 -11.40 5.57
C ASP A 65 10.02 -10.37 4.99
N ALA A 66 10.35 -9.74 3.85
CA ALA A 66 9.44 -8.82 3.16
C ALA A 66 8.16 -9.52 2.72
N THR A 67 8.28 -10.76 2.21
CA THR A 67 7.13 -11.59 1.83
C THR A 67 6.25 -11.89 3.04
N ARG A 68 6.84 -12.28 4.18
CA ARG A 68 6.11 -12.52 5.43
C ARG A 68 5.38 -11.26 5.90
N VAL A 69 6.05 -10.12 5.92
CA VAL A 69 5.47 -8.83 6.36
C VAL A 69 4.32 -8.39 5.45
N LEU A 70 4.50 -8.46 4.12
CA LEU A 70 3.44 -8.12 3.16
C LEU A 70 2.25 -9.07 3.29
N SER A 71 2.48 -10.36 3.55
CA SER A 71 1.43 -11.34 3.81
C SER A 71 0.63 -11.00 5.08
N GLU A 72 1.30 -10.63 6.16
CA GLU A 72 0.66 -10.20 7.42
C GLU A 72 -0.20 -8.95 7.21
N ILE A 73 0.33 -7.94 6.50
CA ILE A 73 -0.36 -6.68 6.18
C ILE A 73 -1.57 -6.89 5.27
N SER A 74 -1.47 -7.79 4.28
CA SER A 74 -2.56 -8.08 3.34
C SER A 74 -3.75 -8.80 4.00
N SER A 75 -3.56 -9.35 5.20
CA SER A 75 -4.57 -10.17 5.88
C SER A 75 -5.80 -9.35 6.30
N TYR A 76 -6.94 -10.05 6.42
CA TYR A 76 -8.17 -9.46 6.94
C TYR A 76 -8.00 -8.90 8.36
N ASP A 77 -7.21 -9.59 9.19
CA ASP A 77 -7.02 -9.25 10.59
C ASP A 77 -6.32 -7.90 10.79
N PHE A 78 -5.45 -7.51 9.85
CA PHE A 78 -4.73 -6.24 9.88
C PHE A 78 -5.66 -5.01 9.98
N TYR A 79 -6.82 -5.06 9.32
CA TYR A 79 -7.76 -3.94 9.27
C TYR A 79 -9.12 -4.21 9.92
N SER A 80 -9.47 -5.46 10.25
CA SER A 80 -10.81 -5.83 10.73
C SER A 80 -11.15 -5.23 12.10
N ASN A 81 -10.15 -5.09 12.97
CA ASN A 81 -10.31 -4.56 14.34
C ASN A 81 -10.24 -3.03 14.42
N ALA A 82 -9.87 -2.36 13.33
CA ALA A 82 -9.81 -0.90 13.27
C ALA A 82 -11.21 -0.29 12.98
N SER A 83 -11.35 1.02 13.16
CA SER A 83 -12.60 1.74 12.86
C SER A 83 -12.34 3.08 12.18
N GLY A 84 -13.38 3.65 11.55
CA GLY A 84 -13.33 4.96 10.92
C GLY A 84 -12.23 5.10 9.87
N LEU A 85 -11.54 6.24 9.87
CA LEU A 85 -10.42 6.53 8.97
C LEU A 85 -9.27 5.52 9.11
N ASP A 86 -8.98 5.02 10.31
CA ASP A 86 -7.91 4.05 10.54
C ASP A 86 -8.19 2.74 9.81
N ARG A 87 -9.43 2.24 9.87
CA ARG A 87 -9.83 1.03 9.12
C ARG A 87 -9.68 1.20 7.62
N VAL A 88 -10.13 2.35 7.08
CA VAL A 88 -10.06 2.61 5.64
C VAL A 88 -8.61 2.77 5.18
N HIS A 89 -7.78 3.43 5.99
CA HIS A 89 -6.35 3.54 5.74
C HIS A 89 -5.65 2.18 5.74
N ARG A 90 -5.85 1.37 6.78
CA ARG A 90 -5.27 0.02 6.87
C ARG A 90 -5.75 -0.88 5.74
N ARG A 91 -7.01 -0.79 5.35
CA ARG A 91 -7.55 -1.52 4.18
C ARG A 91 -6.88 -1.08 2.87
N CYS A 92 -6.60 0.21 2.71
CA CYS A 92 -5.84 0.72 1.57
C CYS A 92 -4.41 0.14 1.54
N ILE A 93 -3.72 0.13 2.68
CA ILE A 93 -2.39 -0.48 2.77
C ILE A 93 -2.45 -1.98 2.47
N ALA A 94 -3.43 -2.70 3.02
CA ALA A 94 -3.63 -4.13 2.79
C ALA A 94 -3.85 -4.45 1.30
N SER A 95 -4.71 -3.69 0.61
CA SER A 95 -4.93 -3.87 -0.83
C SER A 95 -3.68 -3.57 -1.66
N VAL A 96 -2.85 -2.61 -1.24
CA VAL A 96 -1.55 -2.35 -1.90
C VAL A 96 -0.61 -3.53 -1.68
N ALA A 97 -0.51 -4.06 -0.46
CA ALA A 97 0.34 -5.20 -0.14
C ALA A 97 -0.08 -6.47 -0.92
N GLU A 98 -1.38 -6.74 -0.99
CA GLU A 98 -1.94 -7.83 -1.81
C GLU A 98 -1.57 -7.67 -3.29
N TRP A 99 -1.73 -6.45 -3.84
CA TRP A 99 -1.33 -6.18 -5.22
C TRP A 99 0.17 -6.37 -5.45
N ILE A 100 1.03 -5.95 -4.51
CA ILE A 100 2.49 -6.19 -4.59
C ILE A 100 2.79 -7.68 -4.63
N MET A 101 2.17 -8.49 -3.76
CA MET A 101 2.43 -9.93 -3.73
C MET A 101 1.91 -10.66 -4.97
N ASN A 102 0.75 -10.26 -5.51
CA ASN A 102 0.15 -10.89 -6.69
C ASN A 102 0.83 -10.47 -8.00
N SER A 103 1.60 -9.39 -7.97
CA SER A 103 2.32 -8.91 -9.14
C SER A 103 3.75 -9.41 -9.23
N ASP A 104 4.24 -10.10 -8.20
CA ASP A 104 5.49 -10.86 -8.28
C ASP A 104 5.27 -12.15 -9.10
N GLY A 105 6.08 -12.36 -10.14
CA GLY A 105 6.11 -13.60 -10.94
C GLY A 105 4.89 -13.89 -11.84
N SER A 106 3.91 -13.00 -11.98
CA SER A 106 2.77 -13.21 -12.89
C SER A 106 2.94 -12.43 -14.20
N SER A 107 2.97 -13.15 -15.33
CA SER A 107 3.08 -12.58 -16.69
C SER A 107 1.85 -11.75 -17.15
N GLY A 108 0.91 -11.49 -16.24
CA GLY A 108 -0.27 -10.67 -16.50
C GLY A 108 -0.67 -9.89 -15.26
N ASN A 109 -0.93 -8.58 -15.43
CA ASN A 109 -1.54 -7.72 -14.41
C ASN A 109 -2.75 -8.44 -13.80
N ASP A 110 -2.71 -8.72 -12.49
CA ASP A 110 -3.90 -9.12 -11.75
C ASP A 110 -4.86 -7.92 -11.65
N ARG A 111 -5.72 -7.84 -12.67
CA ARG A 111 -6.70 -6.77 -12.82
C ARG A 111 -7.68 -6.71 -11.65
N GLU A 112 -7.89 -7.80 -10.92
CA GLU A 112 -8.82 -7.77 -9.79
C GLU A 112 -8.16 -7.13 -8.57
N SER A 113 -6.96 -7.55 -8.20
CA SER A 113 -6.18 -6.88 -7.13
C SER A 113 -5.97 -5.40 -7.44
N GLU A 114 -5.68 -5.05 -8.69
CA GLU A 114 -5.52 -3.65 -9.11
C GLU A 114 -6.82 -2.84 -8.92
N LYS A 115 -7.97 -3.38 -9.31
CA LYS A 115 -9.28 -2.71 -9.07
C LYS A 115 -9.56 -2.55 -7.58
N GLN A 116 -9.32 -3.59 -6.78
CA GLN A 116 -9.54 -3.52 -5.33
C GLN A 116 -8.66 -2.45 -4.70
N MET A 117 -7.40 -2.36 -5.14
CA MET A 117 -6.50 -1.31 -4.70
C MET A 117 -7.02 0.09 -5.07
N ILE A 118 -7.44 0.32 -6.32
CA ILE A 118 -8.00 1.61 -6.75
C ILE A 118 -9.25 1.98 -5.93
N LEU A 119 -10.16 1.02 -5.68
CA LEU A 119 -11.35 1.24 -4.87
C LEU A 119 -11.02 1.58 -3.41
N SER A 120 -10.00 0.93 -2.84
CA SER A 120 -9.52 1.23 -1.49
C SER A 120 -8.89 2.64 -1.41
N VAL A 121 -8.14 3.06 -2.44
CA VAL A 121 -7.60 4.43 -2.53
C VAL A 121 -8.71 5.47 -2.63
N ALA A 122 -9.72 5.23 -3.47
CA ALA A 122 -10.87 6.12 -3.60
C ALA A 122 -11.67 6.22 -2.28
N SER A 123 -11.84 5.09 -1.58
CA SER A 123 -12.48 5.07 -0.26
C SER A 123 -11.69 5.90 0.76
N LEU A 124 -10.35 5.79 0.74
CA LEU A 124 -9.48 6.60 1.59
C LEU A 124 -9.60 8.09 1.25
N GLN A 125 -9.64 8.47 -0.02
CA GLN A 125 -9.86 9.85 -0.44
C GLN A 125 -11.17 10.43 0.11
N VAL A 126 -12.28 9.69 -0.02
CA VAL A 126 -13.57 10.12 0.51
C VAL A 126 -13.51 10.31 2.03
N CYS A 127 -12.86 9.40 2.76
CA CYS A 127 -12.69 9.56 4.20
C CYS A 127 -11.80 10.75 4.57
N LEU A 128 -10.70 10.98 3.85
CA LEU A 128 -9.79 12.11 4.08
C LEU A 128 -10.43 13.47 3.78
N LEU A 129 -11.43 13.55 2.90
CA LEU A 129 -12.18 14.78 2.65
C LEU A 129 -13.18 15.13 3.77
N HIS A 130 -13.56 14.16 4.59
CA HIS A 130 -14.56 14.31 5.65
C HIS A 130 -13.97 14.36 7.07
N ASN A 131 -12.66 14.15 7.24
CA ASN A 131 -11.95 14.25 8.52
C ASN A 131 -11.05 15.48 8.56
#